data_AF-A0A532TGM6-F1
#
_entry.id   AF-A0A532TGM6-F1
#
_cell.length_a   1.000
_cell.length_b   1.000
_cell.length_c   1.000
_cell.angle_alpha   90.00
_cell.angle_beta   90.00
_cell.angle_gamma   90.00
#
_symmetry.space_group_name_H-M   'P 1'
#
loop_
_entity.id
_entity.type
_entity.pdbx_description
1 polymer ?
#
loop_
_entity_poly.entity_id
_entity_poly.type
_entity_poly.pdbx_seq_one_letter_code
_entity_poly.pdbx_strand_id
1 'polypeptide(L)' 'MTSIPIEKELLEELVDLKLRFLYDEIDKILNKWKYEESSKFLQDARDGTIEEAEDDAISLRHLLDQREELLALKKDWNEK' A
#
# COMPACT_ATOMS: atom_id res chain seq x y z
N MET A 1 -26.89 8.63 -15.34
CA MET A 1 -25.67 8.61 -14.50
C MET A 1 -25.59 9.95 -13.79
N THR A 2 -25.77 9.95 -12.48
CA THR A 2 -25.59 11.14 -11.65
C THR A 2 -24.10 11.34 -11.41
N SER A 3 -23.53 12.41 -11.97
CA SER A 3 -22.16 12.81 -11.66
C SER A 3 -22.22 13.75 -10.46
N ILE A 4 -21.68 13.30 -9.33
CA ILE A 4 -21.55 14.15 -8.15
C ILE A 4 -20.23 14.93 -8.32
N PRO A 5 -20.27 16.27 -8.36
CA PRO A 5 -19.05 17.06 -8.38
C PRO A 5 -18.33 16.86 -7.05
N ILE A 6 -17.10 16.35 -7.11
CA ILE A 6 -16.22 16.19 -5.95
C ILE A 6 -15.15 17.28 -6.05
N GLU A 7 -14.92 17.99 -4.95
CA GLU A 7 -13.87 18.99 -4.85
C GLU A 7 -12.50 18.32 -4.96
N LYS A 8 -11.59 18.88 -5.76
CA LYS A 8 -10.24 18.34 -5.97
C LYS A 8 -9.50 18.15 -4.64
N GLU A 9 -9.66 19.11 -3.72
CA GLU A 9 -9.06 19.06 -2.38
C GLU A 9 -9.53 17.84 -1.56
N LEU A 10 -10.83 17.51 -1.60
CA LEU A 10 -11.36 16.33 -0.93
C LEU A 10 -10.80 15.03 -1.54
N LEU A 11 -10.65 15.01 -2.86
CA LEU A 11 -10.10 13.88 -3.59
C LEU A 11 -8.62 13.65 -3.23
N GLU A 12 -7.83 14.73 -3.13
CA GLU A 12 -6.44 14.68 -2.70
C GLU A 12 -6.31 14.23 -1.24
N GLU A 13 -7.15 14.75 -0.34
CA GLU A 13 -7.16 14.35 1.07
C GLU A 13 -7.50 12.85 1.23
N LEU A 14 -8.46 12.35 0.45
CA LEU A 14 -8.85 10.96 0.47
C LEU A 14 -7.73 10.03 -0.01
N VAL A 15 -7.00 10.43 -1.06
CA VAL A 15 -5.84 9.70 -1.56
C VAL A 15 -4.72 9.70 -0.51
N ASP A 16 -4.48 10.83 0.15
CA ASP A 16 -3.45 10.96 1.18
C ASP A 16 -3.77 10.09 2.41
N LEU A 17 -5.03 10.10 2.86
CA LEU A 17 -5.52 9.22 3.91
C LEU A 17 -5.35 7.74 3.55
N LYS A 18 -5.70 7.37 2.31
CA LYS A 18 -5.55 5.98 1.85
C LYS A 18 -4.09 5.56 1.77
N LEU A 19 -3.20 6.43 1.30
CA LEU A 19 -1.75 6.19 1.31
C LEU A 19 -1.24 5.98 2.74
N ARG A 20 -1.67 6.83 3.68
CA ARG A 20 -1.30 6.70 5.09
C ARG A 20 -1.78 5.38 5.69
N PHE A 21 -2.99 4.94 5.36
CA PHE A 21 -3.51 3.64 5.76
C PHE A 21 -2.67 2.49 5.20
N LEU A 22 -2.29 2.55 3.92
CA LEU A 22 -1.40 1.54 3.31
C LEU A 22 -0.05 1.47 4.01
N TYR A 23 0.54 2.62 4.38
CA TYR A 23 1.78 2.64 5.16
C TYR A 23 1.61 2.01 6.55
N ASP A 24 0.50 2.28 7.24
CA ASP A 24 0.22 1.71 8.56
C ASP A 24 0.03 0.19 8.50
N GLU A 25 -0.66 -0.33 7.48
CA GLU A 25 -0.83 -1.77 7.28
C GLU A 25 0.50 -2.46 6.91
N ILE A 26 1.30 -1.83 6.05
CA ILE A 26 2.67 -2.28 5.74
C ILE A 26 3.51 -2.34 7.02
N ASP A 27 3.47 -1.29 7.85
CA ASP A 27 4.22 -1.19 9.09
C ASP A 27 3.76 -2.22 10.13
N LYS A 28 2.45 -2.51 10.23
CA LYS A 28 1.93 -3.58 11.08
C LYS A 28 2.45 -4.95 10.69
N ILE A 29 2.46 -5.27 9.39
CA ILE A 29 2.99 -6.55 8.90
C ILE A 29 4.49 -6.63 9.21
N LEU A 30 5.23 -5.57 8.92
CA LEU A 30 6.67 -5.50 9.21
C LEU A 30 6.99 -5.65 10.70
N ASN A 31 6.25 -4.96 11.58
CA ASN A 31 6.40 -5.06 13.03
C ASN A 31 6.01 -6.44 13.57
N LYS A 32 4.96 -7.07 13.03
CA LYS A 32 4.53 -8.43 13.40
C LYS A 32 5.67 -9.43 13.20
N TRP A 33 6.40 -9.29 12.09
CA TRP A 33 7.50 -10.18 11.72
C TRP A 33 8.89 -9.67 12.15
N LYS A 34 8.97 -8.46 12.75
CA LYS A 34 10.21 -7.76 13.15
C LYS A 34 11.19 -7.53 12.00
N TYR A 35 10.66 -7.21 10.82
CA TYR A 35 11.48 -6.82 9.67
C TYR A 35 11.48 -5.31 9.50
N GLU A 36 12.65 -4.73 9.25
CA GLU A 36 12.78 -3.30 8.91
C GLU A 36 12.48 -3.04 7.42
N GLU A 37 12.60 -4.06 6.58
CA GLU A 37 12.50 -3.94 5.13
C GLU A 37 11.47 -4.91 4.56
N SER A 38 10.48 -4.37 3.84
CA SER A 38 9.48 -5.14 3.09
C SER A 38 10.10 -6.07 2.06
N SER A 39 11.22 -5.67 1.44
CA SER A 39 11.92 -6.52 0.47
C SER A 39 12.53 -7.76 1.12
N LYS A 40 13.11 -7.64 2.32
CA LYS A 40 13.64 -8.78 3.08
C LYS A 40 12.52 -9.72 3.49
N PHE A 41 11.45 -9.17 4.05
CA PHE A 41 10.28 -9.98 4.44
C PHE A 41 9.68 -10.75 3.25
N LEU A 42 9.50 -10.10 2.10
CA LEU A 42 9.00 -10.76 0.88
C LEU A 42 9.96 -11.84 0.37
N GLN A 43 11.28 -11.63 0.53
CA GLN A 43 12.29 -12.60 0.12
C GLN A 43 12.30 -13.81 1.06
N ASP A 44 12.28 -13.60 2.38
CA ASP A 44 12.24 -14.67 3.37
C ASP A 44 10.93 -15.47 3.32
N ALA A 45 9.79 -14.81 3.06
CA ALA A 45 8.52 -15.50 2.81
C ALA A 45 8.55 -16.33 1.52
N ARG A 46 9.25 -15.86 0.48
CA ARG A 46 9.43 -16.59 -0.78
C ARG A 46 10.39 -17.78 -0.64
N ASP A 47 11.45 -17.62 0.16
CA ASP A 47 12.44 -18.68 0.41
C ASP A 47 11.86 -19.78 1.32
N GLY A 48 10.76 -19.49 2.03
CA GLY A 48 10.14 -20.40 2.99
C GLY A 48 10.83 -20.36 4.35
N THR A 49 11.63 -19.32 4.63
CA THR A 49 12.31 -19.11 5.92
C THR A 49 11.31 -18.95 7.07
N ILE A 50 10.12 -18.43 6.77
CA ILE A 50 9.10 -18.13 7.76
C ILE A 50 7.80 -18.87 7.41
N GLU A 51 7.49 -19.90 8.18
CA GLU A 51 6.24 -20.66 8.08
C GLU A 51 5.04 -19.73 8.38
N GLU A 52 3.96 -19.83 7.60
CA GLU A 52 2.76 -18.99 7.67
C GLU A 52 2.92 -17.50 7.23
N ALA A 53 4.12 -17.04 6.84
CA ALA A 53 4.31 -15.68 6.34
C ALA A 53 3.86 -15.47 4.90
N GLU A 54 3.48 -16.52 4.17
CA GLU A 54 3.08 -16.45 2.77
C GLU A 54 1.84 -15.56 2.58
N ASP A 55 0.85 -15.66 3.47
CA ASP A 55 -0.38 -14.86 3.42
C ASP A 55 -0.11 -13.37 3.71
N ASP A 56 0.72 -13.08 4.72
CA ASP A 56 1.16 -11.72 5.04
C ASP A 56 2.05 -11.14 3.92
N ALA A 57 2.86 -11.96 3.24
CA ALA A 57 3.69 -11.55 2.12
C ALA A 57 2.87 -11.22 0.88
N ILE A 58 1.84 -12.02 0.59
CA ILE A 58 0.87 -11.72 -0.47
C ILE A 58 0.15 -10.41 -0.15
N SER A 59 -0.31 -10.24 1.09
CA SER A 59 -0.96 -9.02 1.56
C SER A 59 -0.05 -7.81 1.43
N LEU A 60 1.21 -7.91 1.86
CA LEU A 60 2.19 -6.83 1.76
C LEU A 60 2.45 -6.42 0.31
N ARG A 61 2.59 -7.39 -0.58
CA ARG A 61 2.78 -7.14 -2.01
C ARG A 61 1.57 -6.45 -2.62
N HIS A 62 0.36 -6.85 -2.25
CA HIS A 62 -0.87 -6.18 -2.69
C HIS A 62 -0.94 -4.73 -2.18
N LEU A 63 -0.59 -4.48 -0.92
CA LEU A 63 -0.54 -3.13 -0.35
C LEU A 63 0.48 -2.22 -1.07
N LEU A 64 1.64 -2.78 -1.46
CA LEU A 64 2.65 -2.05 -2.25
C LEU A 64 2.13 -1.70 -3.65
N ASP A 65 1.46 -2.64 -4.32
CA ASP A 65 0.87 -2.43 -5.64
C ASP A 65 -0.21 -1.31 -5.59
N GLN A 66 -1.13 -1.39 -4.61
CA GLN A 66 -2.14 -0.36 -4.37
C GLN A 66 -1.54 1.02 -4.09
N ARG A 67 -0.39 1.08 -3.42
CA ARG A 67 0.34 2.31 -3.16
C ARG A 67 0.90 2.89 -4.46
N GLU A 68 1.51 2.07 -5.31
CA GLU A 68 2.03 2.51 -6.61
C GLU A 68 0.91 3.01 -7.52
N GLU A 69 -0.24 2.31 -7.56
CA GLU A 69 -1.42 2.76 -8.30
C GLU A 69 -1.92 4.12 -7.82
N LEU A 70 -2.05 4.33 -6.50
CA LEU A 70 -2.48 5.61 -5.93
C LEU A 70 -1.49 6.74 -6.24
N LEU A 71 -0.18 6.46 -6.21
CA LEU A 71 0.84 7.44 -6.58
C LEU A 71 0.78 7.78 -8.08
N ALA A 72 0.56 6.80 -8.94
CA ALA A 72 0.36 7.02 -10.37
C ALA A 72 -0.89 7.86 -10.65
N LEU A 73 -1.99 7.59 -9.94
CA LEU A 73 -3.24 8.34 -10.02
C LEU A 73 -3.04 9.81 -9.56
N LYS A 74 -2.34 10.02 -8.44
CA LYS A 74 -2.01 11.37 -7.95
C LYS A 74 -1.12 12.13 -8.93
N LYS A 75 -0.22 11.44 -9.63
CA LYS A 75 0.63 12.04 -10.67
C LYS A 75 -0.18 12.45 -11.91
N ASP A 76 -1.09 11.59 -12.39
CA ASP A 76 -1.98 11.90 -13.52
C ASP A 76 -2.85 13.14 -13.24
N TRP A 77 -3.31 13.31 -11.99
CA TRP A 77 -4.09 14.49 -11.57
C TRP A 77 -3.30 15.79 -11.49
N ASN A 78 -1.97 15.71 -11.43
CA ASN A 78 -1.08 16.86 -11.34
C ASN A 78 -0.49 17.26 -12.71
N GLU A 79 -0.55 16.37 -13.70
CA GLU A 79 -0.12 16.64 -15.09
C GLU A 79 -1.27 17.13 -16.00
N LYS A 80 -2.50 17.26 -15.48
CA LYS A 80 -3.68 17.82 -16.17
C LYS A 80 -4.12 19.15 -15.58
#